data_AF-A0A957CP81-F1
#
_entry.id   AF-A0A957CP81-F1
#
_cell.length_a   1.000
_cell.length_b   1.000
_cell.length_c   1.000
_cell.angle_alpha   90.00
_cell.angle_beta   90.00
_cell.angle_gamma   90.00
#
_symmetry.space_group_name_H-M   'P 1'
#
loop_
_entity.id
_entity.type
_entity.pdbx_description
1 polymer ?
#
loop_
_entity_poly.entity_id
_entity_poly.type
_entity_poly.pdbx_seq_one_letter_code
_entity_poly.pdbx_strand_id
1 'polypeptide(L)'
;EQVVTAVCDFLDLSFSAEMLNVGWSNNTTQVGSKKGNGIGTSAIGKGMRLLPREAIIVSQWFTGKEMDALGYERLPISFTAALKLPFVLVKSVIELLQRVYRRWRFGGFYYLKDILFGNMMARFRKSFRPK
;
A
#
# COMPACT_ATOMS: atom_id res chain seq x y z
N GLU A 1 14.97 3.71 -19.91
CA GLU A 1 15.15 3.61 -21.37
C GLU A 1 14.72 2.23 -21.88
N GLN A 2 15.48 1.15 -21.63
CA GLN A 2 15.15 -0.21 -22.11
C GLN A 2 13.70 -0.68 -21.88
N VAL A 3 13.14 -0.42 -20.70
CA VAL A 3 11.73 -0.78 -20.39
C VAL A 3 10.73 0.03 -21.23
N VAL A 4 11.01 1.31 -21.46
CA VAL A 4 10.11 2.19 -22.23
C VAL A 4 10.15 1.81 -23.70
N THR A 5 11.34 1.50 -24.22
CA THR A 5 11.52 0.96 -25.58
C THR A 5 10.77 -0.36 -25.74
N ALA A 6 10.91 -1.31 -24.82
CA ALA A 6 10.19 -2.60 -24.90
C ALA A 6 8.66 -2.44 -24.84
N VAL A 7 8.16 -1.45 -24.10
CA VAL A 7 6.72 -1.12 -24.06
C VAL A 7 6.28 -0.47 -25.37
N CYS A 8 7.07 0.45 -25.93
CA CYS A 8 6.81 1.04 -27.24
C CYS A 8 6.76 -0.03 -28.34
N ASP A 9 7.73 -0.94 -28.36
CA ASP A 9 7.78 -2.06 -29.31
C ASP A 9 6.57 -3.00 -29.15
N PHE A 10 6.17 -3.30 -27.91
CA PHE A 10 4.98 -4.11 -27.64
C PHE A 10 3.68 -3.44 -28.11
N LEU A 11 3.61 -2.11 -28.05
CA LEU A 11 2.46 -1.31 -28.46
C LEU A 11 2.52 -0.85 -29.93
N ASP A 12 3.54 -1.25 -30.67
CA ASP A 12 3.82 -0.80 -32.05
C ASP A 12 3.89 0.74 -32.17
N LEU A 13 4.54 1.37 -31.19
CA LEU A 13 4.76 2.82 -31.12
C LEU A 13 6.22 3.16 -31.34
N SER A 14 6.49 4.22 -32.11
CA SER A 14 7.85 4.74 -32.28
C SER A 14 8.36 5.38 -30.99
N PHE A 15 9.42 4.82 -30.41
CA PHE A 15 10.08 5.40 -29.24
C PHE A 15 10.75 6.75 -29.59
N SER A 16 10.55 7.75 -28.73
CA SER A 16 11.28 9.04 -28.77
C SER A 16 11.95 9.32 -27.43
N ALA A 17 13.19 9.82 -27.45
CA ALA A 17 13.95 10.17 -26.25
C ALA A 17 13.22 11.22 -25.38
N GLU A 18 12.37 12.06 -25.98
CA GLU A 18 11.54 13.04 -25.29
C GLU A 18 10.50 12.39 -24.35
N MET A 19 10.09 11.15 -24.62
CA MET A 19 9.16 10.39 -23.76
C MET A 19 9.77 10.06 -22.39
N LEU A 20 11.10 10.08 -22.27
CA LEU A 20 11.81 9.92 -21.00
C LEU A 20 11.86 11.23 -20.19
N ASN A 21 11.51 12.37 -20.80
CA ASN A 21 11.54 13.68 -20.17
C ASN A 21 10.28 13.94 -19.32
N VAL A 22 9.98 13.03 -18.41
CA VAL A 22 8.92 13.21 -17.40
C VAL A 22 9.48 14.04 -16.26
N GLY A 23 8.99 15.28 -16.13
CA GLY A 23 9.37 16.20 -15.08
C GLY A 23 9.14 15.60 -13.69
N TRP A 24 10.19 15.57 -12.87
CA TRP A 24 10.12 15.11 -11.49
C TRP A 24 9.38 16.15 -10.63
N SER A 25 8.08 15.96 -10.41
CA SER A 25 7.35 16.78 -9.44
C SER A 25 7.53 16.22 -8.04
N ASN A 26 8.33 16.90 -7.21
CA ASN A 26 8.37 16.64 -5.77
C ASN A 26 7.09 17.21 -5.13
N ASN A 27 6.28 16.33 -4.54
CA ASN A 27 5.00 16.68 -3.90
C ASN A 27 5.13 17.59 -2.65
N THR A 28 6.35 17.96 -2.24
CA THR A 28 6.58 18.76 -1.01
C THR A 28 6.55 20.27 -1.27
N THR A 29 6.65 20.73 -2.53
CA THR A 29 6.65 22.17 -2.86
C THR A 29 5.31 22.70 -3.39
N GLN A 30 4.30 21.87 -3.60
CA GLN A 30 2.97 22.33 -4.04
C GLN A 30 2.02 22.60 -2.85
N VAL A 31 2.37 23.59 -2.03
CA VAL A 31 1.37 24.31 -1.24
C VAL A 31 0.67 25.29 -2.19
N GLY A 32 -0.34 24.81 -2.92
CA GLY A 32 -1.31 25.70 -3.57
C GLY A 32 -1.64 25.48 -5.06
N SER A 33 -0.95 24.60 -5.79
CA SER A 33 -1.33 24.32 -7.18
C SER A 33 -2.14 23.04 -7.30
N LYS A 34 -3.28 23.15 -7.99
CA LYS A 34 -4.24 22.08 -8.34
C LYS A 34 -3.56 20.72 -8.51
N LYS A 35 -4.09 19.71 -7.80
CA LYS A 35 -3.80 18.26 -7.98
C LYS A 35 -3.52 17.95 -9.44
N GLY A 36 -2.24 17.82 -9.80
CA GLY A 36 -1.86 17.22 -11.06
C GLY A 36 -2.28 15.76 -11.04
N ASN A 37 -3.13 15.35 -11.96
CA ASN A 37 -3.39 13.95 -12.24
C ASN A 37 -2.10 13.34 -12.80
N GLY A 38 -1.26 12.78 -11.93
CA GLY A 38 -0.02 12.13 -12.31
C GLY A 38 0.31 10.96 -11.36
N ILE A 39 0.91 9.91 -11.91
CA ILE A 39 1.40 8.77 -11.12
C ILE A 39 2.68 9.21 -10.41
N GLY A 40 2.55 9.51 -9.11
CA GLY A 40 3.70 9.85 -8.28
C GLY A 40 4.62 8.63 -8.10
N THR A 41 5.81 8.66 -8.71
CA THR A 41 6.85 7.63 -8.54
C THR A 41 7.46 7.62 -7.13
N SER A 42 7.18 8.65 -6.31
CA SER A 42 7.53 8.71 -4.89
C SER A 42 6.89 7.62 -4.01
N ALA A 43 5.92 6.86 -4.55
CA ALA A 43 5.33 5.70 -3.89
C ALA A 43 6.14 4.41 -4.09
N ILE A 44 6.99 4.33 -5.13
CA ILE A 44 7.75 3.13 -5.45
C ILE A 44 8.82 2.91 -4.37
N GLY A 45 8.79 1.73 -3.72
CA GLY A 45 9.69 1.39 -2.62
C GLY A 45 9.36 2.04 -1.27
N LYS A 46 8.36 2.92 -1.19
CA LYS A 46 7.93 3.53 0.08
C LYS A 46 7.42 2.49 1.07
N GLY A 47 6.73 1.46 0.57
CA GLY A 47 6.32 0.30 1.37
C GLY A 47 7.51 -0.41 2.03
N MET A 48 8.60 -0.62 1.29
CA MET A 48 9.81 -1.28 1.82
C MET A 48 10.55 -0.45 2.88
N ARG A 49 10.45 0.90 2.81
CA ARG A 49 11.04 1.80 3.80
C ARG A 49 10.19 1.97 5.06
N LEU A 50 8.87 1.89 4.92
CA LEU A 50 7.93 2.14 6.03
C LEU A 50 7.50 0.88 6.76
N LEU A 51 7.49 -0.26 6.08
CA LEU A 51 7.07 -1.51 6.70
C LEU A 51 8.24 -2.12 7.47
N PRO A 52 8.06 -2.42 8.76
CA PRO A 52 9.04 -3.19 9.50
C PRO A 52 9.12 -4.61 8.90
N ARG A 53 10.30 -5.26 9.01
CA ARG A 53 10.55 -6.57 8.40
C ARG A 53 9.49 -7.60 8.81
N GLU A 54 9.01 -7.50 10.03
CA GLU A 54 8.02 -8.41 10.59
C GLU A 54 6.64 -8.25 9.91
N ALA A 55 6.26 -7.03 9.53
CA ALA A 55 5.04 -6.79 8.76
C ALA A 55 5.14 -7.33 7.33
N ILE A 56 6.33 -7.28 6.73
CA ILE A 56 6.61 -7.87 5.41
C ILE A 56 6.45 -9.40 5.48
N ILE A 57 6.92 -10.04 6.54
CA ILE A 57 6.80 -11.49 6.73
C ILE A 57 5.33 -11.88 6.89
N VAL A 58 4.58 -11.19 7.75
CA VAL A 58 3.14 -11.46 7.92
C VAL A 58 2.39 -11.28 6.60
N SER A 59 2.69 -10.22 5.86
CA SER A 59 2.06 -9.96 4.57
C SER A 59 2.36 -11.09 3.57
N GLN A 60 3.62 -11.48 3.40
CA GLN A 60 4.01 -12.59 2.52
C GLN A 60 3.45 -13.94 2.97
N TRP A 61 3.22 -14.14 4.27
CA TRP A 61 2.59 -15.36 4.77
C TRP A 61 1.11 -15.44 4.37
N PHE A 62 0.38 -14.31 4.44
CA PHE A 62 -1.02 -14.24 4.04
C PHE A 62 -1.21 -14.23 2.51
N THR A 63 -0.38 -13.47 1.78
CA THR A 63 -0.54 -13.28 0.32
C THR A 63 0.38 -14.17 -0.50
N GLY A 64 1.07 -15.12 0.14
CA GLY A 64 2.12 -15.89 -0.52
C GLY A 64 1.60 -16.67 -1.73
N LYS A 65 0.41 -17.27 -1.62
CA LYS A 65 -0.16 -18.07 -2.71
C LYS A 65 -0.51 -17.19 -3.91
N GLU A 66 -1.06 -16.02 -3.66
CA GLU A 66 -1.38 -15.03 -4.69
C GLU A 66 -0.11 -14.46 -5.32
N MET A 67 0.94 -14.23 -4.51
CA MET A 67 2.23 -13.79 -5.01
C MET A 67 2.84 -14.81 -5.96
N ASP A 68 2.82 -16.10 -5.60
CA ASP A 68 3.33 -17.17 -6.47
C ASP A 68 2.52 -17.28 -7.76
N ALA A 69 1.19 -17.19 -7.67
CA ALA A 69 0.30 -17.26 -8.83
C ALA A 69 0.52 -16.10 -9.82
N LEU A 70 0.95 -14.93 -9.32
CA LEU A 70 1.23 -13.74 -10.12
C LEU A 70 2.70 -13.60 -10.50
N GLY A 71 3.55 -14.56 -10.13
CA GLY A 71 4.99 -14.55 -10.43
C GLY A 71 5.79 -13.50 -9.65
N TYR A 72 5.28 -13.03 -8.51
CA TYR A 72 6.02 -12.10 -7.64
C TYR A 72 7.06 -12.83 -6.80
N GLU A 73 8.26 -12.27 -6.74
CA GLU A 73 9.33 -12.79 -5.89
C GLU A 73 9.03 -12.57 -4.40
N ARG A 74 9.25 -13.61 -3.60
CA ARG A 74 9.19 -13.55 -2.14
C ARG A 74 10.53 -13.13 -1.58
N LEU A 75 10.52 -12.19 -0.64
CA LEU A 75 11.72 -11.82 0.11
C LEU A 75 12.09 -12.95 1.08
N PRO A 76 13.38 -13.32 1.17
CA PRO A 76 13.82 -14.40 2.04
C PRO A 76 13.55 -14.07 3.51
N ILE A 77 12.87 -14.98 4.21
CA ILE A 77 12.54 -14.86 5.62
C ILE A 77 13.68 -15.48 6.42
N SER A 78 14.38 -14.69 7.26
CA SER A 78 15.39 -15.25 8.16
C SER A 78 14.71 -16.06 9.27
N PHE A 79 15.30 -17.19 9.67
CA PHE A 79 14.78 -18.06 10.73
C PHE A 79 14.54 -17.29 12.05
N THR A 80 15.45 -16.38 12.38
CA THR A 80 15.34 -15.49 13.54
C THR A 80 14.14 -14.53 13.47
N ALA A 81 13.72 -14.13 12.27
CA ALA A 81 12.56 -13.28 12.09
C ALA A 81 11.25 -14.09 12.14
N ALA A 82 11.27 -15.34 11.66
CA ALA A 82 10.15 -16.26 11.82
C ALA A 82 9.83 -16.55 13.31
N LEU A 83 10.86 -16.71 14.16
CA LEU A 83 10.69 -16.88 15.61
C LEU A 83 10.06 -15.65 16.30
N LYS A 84 10.27 -14.45 15.75
CA LYS A 84 9.67 -13.21 16.27
C LYS A 84 8.23 -12.98 15.82
N LEU A 85 7.75 -13.76 14.83
CA LEU A 85 6.42 -13.59 14.24
C LEU A 85 5.29 -13.67 15.29
N PRO A 86 5.24 -14.66 16.20
CA PRO A 86 4.18 -14.72 17.20
C PRO A 86 4.15 -13.49 18.10
N PHE A 87 5.33 -13.00 18.50
CA PHE A 87 5.45 -11.79 19.32
C PHE A 87 4.92 -10.55 18.59
N VAL A 88 5.23 -10.41 17.30
CA VAL A 88 4.76 -9.29 16.48
C VAL A 88 3.25 -9.33 16.29
N LEU A 89 2.69 -10.52 16.06
CA LEU A 89 1.25 -10.70 15.94
C LEU A 89 0.55 -10.32 17.26
N VAL A 90 1.03 -10.80 18.40
CA VAL A 90 0.50 -10.46 19.72
C VAL A 90 0.59 -8.95 19.96
N LYS A 91 1.76 -8.34 19.71
CA LYS A 91 1.96 -6.90 19.87
C LYS A 91 1.00 -6.10 18.96
N SER A 92 0.79 -6.55 17.74
CA SER A 92 -0.11 -5.90 16.77
C SER A 92 -1.57 -5.97 17.22
N VAL A 93 -2.00 -7.10 17.79
CA VAL A 93 -3.34 -7.24 18.42
C VAL A 93 -3.47 -6.31 19.61
N ILE A 94 -2.47 -6.23 20.48
CA ILE A 94 -2.47 -5.32 21.63
C ILE A 94 -2.55 -3.85 21.17
N GLU A 95 -1.74 -3.45 20.19
CA GLU A 95 -1.78 -2.08 19.64
C GLU A 95 -3.13 -1.77 18.99
N LEU A 96 -3.74 -2.73 18.29
CA LEU A 96 -5.08 -2.59 17.73
C LEU A 96 -6.10 -2.36 18.85
N LEU A 97 -6.09 -3.20 19.90
CA LEU A 97 -6.97 -3.06 21.06
C LEU A 97 -6.76 -1.72 21.76
N GLN A 98 -5.51 -1.28 21.93
CA GLN A 98 -5.20 0.03 22.50
C GLN A 98 -5.74 1.17 21.64
N ARG A 99 -5.61 1.10 20.30
CA ARG A 99 -6.17 2.10 19.39
C ARG A 99 -7.69 2.13 19.47
N VAL A 100 -8.33 0.96 19.48
CA VAL A 100 -9.79 0.80 19.64
C VAL A 100 -10.24 1.38 20.98
N TYR A 101 -9.59 1.01 22.08
CA TYR A 101 -9.89 1.49 23.42
C TYR A 101 -9.72 3.00 23.52
N ARG A 102 -8.60 3.54 23.01
CA ARG A 102 -8.35 4.98 22.98
C ARG A 102 -9.42 5.70 22.18
N ARG A 103 -9.82 5.16 21.03
CA ARG A 103 -10.90 5.72 20.19
C ARG A 103 -12.26 5.69 20.92
N TRP A 104 -12.56 4.60 21.60
CA TRP A 104 -13.77 4.46 22.43
C TRP A 104 -13.77 5.46 23.58
N ARG A 105 -12.63 5.65 24.26
CA ARG A 105 -12.47 6.58 25.38
C ARG A 105 -12.63 8.04 24.98
N PHE A 106 -12.16 8.44 23.79
CA PHE A 106 -12.20 9.83 23.31
C PHE A 106 -13.46 10.18 22.49
N GLY A 107 -14.05 9.24 21.75
CA GLY A 107 -15.21 9.48 20.87
C GLY A 107 -16.51 8.78 21.28
N GLY A 108 -16.48 7.96 22.32
CA GLY A 108 -17.62 7.16 22.77
C GLY A 108 -17.94 5.98 21.86
N PHE A 109 -18.95 5.20 22.28
CA PHE A 109 -19.41 3.99 21.58
C PHE A 109 -19.98 4.28 20.18
N TYR A 110 -20.68 5.41 20.01
CA TYR A 110 -21.26 5.82 18.73
C TYR A 110 -20.22 6.05 17.65
N TYR A 111 -19.09 6.67 17.99
CA TYR A 111 -18.00 6.92 17.06
C TYR A 111 -17.26 5.64 16.65
N LEU A 112 -17.12 4.69 17.58
CA LEU A 112 -16.54 3.38 17.29
C LEU A 112 -17.43 2.57 16.33
N LYS A 113 -18.76 2.60 16.57
CA LYS A 113 -19.75 1.95 15.70
C LYS A 113 -19.71 2.52 14.28
N ASP A 114 -19.57 3.83 14.13
CA ASP A 114 -19.56 4.50 12.84
C ASP A 114 -18.28 4.20 12.02
N ILE A 115 -17.13 4.03 12.69
CA ILE A 115 -15.89 3.61 12.03
C ILE A 115 -15.94 2.14 11.60
N LEU A 116 -16.44 1.25 12.46
CA LEU A 116 -16.49 -0.19 12.18
C LEU A 116 -17.55 -0.55 11.13
N PHE A 117 -18.75 0.03 11.24
CA PHE A 117 -19.89 -0.30 10.39
C PHE A 117 -20.17 0.76 9.32
N GLY A 118 -20.09 2.05 9.67
CA GLY A 118 -20.40 3.16 8.75
C GLY A 118 -19.43 3.26 7.59
N ASN A 119 -18.12 3.21 7.84
CA ASN A 119 -17.10 3.26 6.78
C ASN A 119 -17.04 1.99 5.93
N MET A 120 -17.32 0.82 6.52
CA MET A 120 -17.33 -0.45 5.78
C MET A 120 -18.50 -0.50 4.81
N MET A 121 -19.70 -0.13 5.25
CA MET A 121 -20.90 -0.07 4.40
C MET A 121 -20.81 1.03 3.33
N ALA A 122 -20.26 2.20 3.66
CA ALA A 122 -20.07 3.26 2.69
C ALA A 122 -19.06 2.90 1.57
N ARG A 123 -18.01 2.13 1.90
CA ARG A 123 -17.04 1.61 0.92
C ARG A 123 -17.59 0.48 0.09
N PHE A 124 -18.39 -0.42 0.68
CA PHE A 124 -19.10 -1.47 -0.06
C PHE A 124 -20.09 -0.86 -1.07
N ARG A 125 -20.88 0.13 -0.62
CA ARG A 125 -21.87 0.80 -1.47
C ARG A 125 -21.26 1.63 -2.61
N LYS A 126 -20.02 2.11 -2.46
CA LYS A 126 -19.26 2.77 -3.55
C LYS A 126 -18.64 1.78 -4.54
N SER A 127 -18.30 0.56 -4.11
CA SER A 127 -17.74 -0.47 -5.01
C SER A 127 -18.79 -1.14 -5.89
N PHE A 128 -20.08 -1.09 -5.50
CA PHE A 128 -21.20 -1.71 -6.22
C PHE A 128 -22.12 -0.69 -6.93
N ARG A 129 -21.71 0.56 -7.11
CA ARG A 129 -22.43 1.44 -8.05
C ARG A 129 -21.97 1.10 -9.48
N PRO A 130 -22.84 0.57 -10.34
CA PRO A 130 -22.54 0.50 -11.77
C PRO A 130 -22.32 1.94 -12.27
N LYS A 131 -21.28 2.10 -13.09
CA LYS A 131 -21.07 3.33 -13.87
C LYS A 131 -22.12 3.43 -14.97
#